data_AF-A0A2M8NNI8-F1
#
_entry.id   AF-A0A2M8NNI8-F1
#
_cell.length_a   1.000
_cell.length_b   1.000
_cell.length_c   1.000
_cell.angle_alpha   90.00
_cell.angle_beta   90.00
_cell.angle_gamma   90.00
#
_symmetry.space_group_name_H-M   'P 1'
#
loop_
_entity.id
_entity.type
_entity.pdbx_description
1 polymer ?
#
loop_
_entity_poly.entity_id
_entity_poly.type
_entity_poly.pdbx_seq_one_letter_code
_entity_poly.pdbx_strand_id
1 'polypeptide(L)'
;MRKILLTIIRILDGTPAVYGRRQSGQSVVELALITPILIVMLAGLTEIGWFANNYLNLLDVTRAGARRATTFTDQLSPLSWNNINTYVPNGWLPSAEYHMPENAVNGDNNARLRSRNYNPVTGLCTETIPNFSDAIGFYDSVICIMLRSMPPLRLEDNGVDDIVISGFAVARVDPRRNTLNVPSGDPPWLGPNRPIPADVPQMVVVGRYPTNANECDVIEDTDGNAQLASLEPRDPFDFNQNELIDRALSPGSPAINPLTEIENEYSELTGYDPIAGSIAEAEKQVGFSWFGHHQIPGTRCIGSLWTMQRVEQLMNLPNFTLDSPFGPADQSRREMLPNQGVVIVEMHWQHRLLLNLPFFTALGDMPVIYVWAAFPLPTVEPYIVFP
;
A
#
# COMPACT_ATOMS: atom_id res chain seq x y z
N MET A 1 -25.37 30.87 35.35
CA MET A 1 -24.37 29.78 35.38
C MET A 1 -23.36 29.86 36.52
N ARG A 2 -22.69 31.01 36.78
CA ARG A 2 -21.67 31.15 37.84
C ARG A 2 -22.14 30.82 39.27
N LYS A 3 -23.39 31.13 39.63
CA LYS A 3 -23.97 30.81 40.95
C LYS A 3 -24.18 29.30 41.15
N ILE A 4 -24.60 28.59 40.10
CA ILE A 4 -24.83 27.13 40.16
C ILE A 4 -23.51 26.40 40.36
N LEU A 5 -22.46 26.83 39.64
CA LEU A 5 -21.11 26.26 39.77
C LEU A 5 -20.53 26.42 41.19
N LEU A 6 -20.71 27.60 41.81
CA LEU A 6 -20.26 27.85 43.18
C LEU A 6 -21.01 27.03 44.23
N THR A 7 -22.30 26.77 44.00
CA THR A 7 -23.08 25.89 44.89
C THR A 7 -22.62 24.44 44.77
N ILE A 8 -22.31 23.97 43.56
CA ILE A 8 -21.77 22.62 43.34
C ILE A 8 -20.40 22.46 44.02
N ILE A 9 -19.51 23.45 43.87
CA ILE A 9 -18.19 23.43 44.51
C ILE A 9 -18.31 23.41 46.04
N ARG A 10 -19.20 24.22 46.64
CA ARG A 10 -19.41 24.21 48.10
C ARG A 10 -19.99 22.90 48.64
N ILE A 11 -20.76 22.17 47.83
CA ILE A 11 -21.28 20.86 48.22
C ILE A 11 -20.18 19.79 48.12
N LEU A 12 -19.25 19.93 47.16
CA LEU A 12 -18.11 19.03 46.99
C LEU A 12 -16.96 19.27 47.99
N ASP A 13 -16.86 20.47 48.58
CA ASP A 13 -15.74 20.88 49.45
C ASP A 13 -15.78 20.29 50.87
N GLY A 14 -16.76 19.42 51.17
CA GLY A 14 -16.71 18.56 52.35
C GLY A 14 -16.69 19.25 53.72
N THR A 15 -16.98 20.56 53.82
CA THR A 15 -17.01 21.25 55.11
C THR A 15 -18.09 20.63 55.99
N PRO A 16 -17.74 19.93 57.09
CA PRO A 16 -18.71 19.23 57.90
C PRO A 16 -19.61 20.26 58.58
N ALA A 17 -20.92 20.13 58.38
CA ALA A 17 -21.90 20.89 59.12
C ALA A 17 -21.75 20.55 60.61
N VAL A 18 -21.07 21.41 61.35
CA VAL A 18 -21.05 21.41 62.81
C VAL A 18 -22.51 21.53 63.25
N TYR A 19 -22.97 20.58 64.09
CA TYR A 19 -24.32 20.37 64.64
C TYR A 19 -25.21 19.29 63.96
N GLY A 20 -24.88 18.02 64.23
CA GLY A 20 -25.80 17.18 65.02
C GLY A 20 -26.95 16.41 64.34
N ARG A 21 -27.06 16.34 63.01
CA ARG A 21 -28.00 15.43 62.33
C ARG A 21 -27.25 14.47 61.40
N ARG A 22 -27.44 13.16 61.60
CA ARG A 22 -26.93 12.10 60.70
C ARG A 22 -27.39 12.41 59.27
N GLN A 23 -26.46 12.77 58.39
CA GLN A 23 -26.73 12.95 56.96
C GLN A 23 -26.76 11.59 56.26
N SER A 24 -27.84 10.84 56.47
CA SER A 24 -28.13 9.64 55.66
C SER A 24 -28.50 10.09 54.25
N GLY A 25 -27.54 10.07 53.32
CA GLY A 25 -27.77 10.42 51.91
C GLY A 25 -26.56 10.99 51.17
N GLN A 26 -25.53 11.47 51.87
CA GLN A 26 -24.34 12.05 51.23
C GLN A 26 -23.59 11.03 50.36
N SER A 27 -23.41 9.78 50.84
CA SER A 27 -22.75 8.72 50.07
C SER A 27 -23.51 8.36 48.79
N VAL A 28 -24.84 8.48 48.79
CA VAL A 28 -25.67 8.23 47.61
C VAL A 28 -25.47 9.34 46.58
N VAL A 29 -25.34 10.59 47.01
CA VAL A 29 -25.07 11.73 46.12
C VAL A 29 -23.67 11.64 45.52
N GLU A 30 -22.66 11.30 46.32
CA GLU A 30 -21.29 11.11 45.83
C GLU A 30 -21.20 9.97 44.81
N LEU A 31 -21.85 8.83 45.10
CA LEU A 31 -21.91 7.72 44.15
C LEU A 31 -22.68 8.11 42.88
N ALA A 32 -23.80 8.82 42.99
CA ALA A 32 -24.58 9.27 41.84
C ALA A 32 -23.81 10.25 40.94
N LEU A 33 -22.88 11.03 41.51
CA LEU A 33 -22.01 11.94 40.76
C LEU A 33 -20.82 11.22 40.11
N ILE A 34 -20.25 10.20 40.76
CA ILE A 34 -19.08 9.46 40.25
C ILE A 34 -19.48 8.39 39.24
N THR A 35 -20.64 7.74 39.42
CA THR A 35 -21.08 6.62 38.58
C THR A 35 -21.13 6.96 37.09
N PRO A 36 -21.67 8.11 36.63
CA PRO A 36 -21.64 8.48 35.21
C PRO A 36 -20.22 8.58 34.64
N ILE A 37 -19.27 9.11 35.43
CA ILE A 37 -17.86 9.23 35.03
C ILE A 37 -17.24 7.83 34.86
N LEU A 38 -17.51 6.92 35.81
CA LEU A 38 -17.03 5.54 35.71
C LEU A 38 -17.64 4.80 34.52
N ILE A 39 -18.93 5.02 34.22
CA ILE A 39 -19.60 4.42 33.05
C ILE A 39 -18.96 4.94 31.76
N VAL A 40 -18.70 6.24 31.65
CA VAL A 40 -18.02 6.83 30.47
C VAL A 40 -16.60 6.27 30.33
N MET A 41 -15.85 6.13 31.43
CA MET A 41 -14.51 5.55 31.40
C MET A 41 -14.52 4.08 30.97
N LEU A 42 -15.47 3.29 31.49
CA LEU A 42 -15.64 1.87 31.13
C LEU A 42 -16.05 1.71 29.65
N ALA A 43 -16.97 2.56 29.18
CA ALA A 43 -17.37 2.60 27.77
C ALA A 43 -16.17 2.91 26.87
N GLY A 44 -15.32 3.87 27.25
CA GLY A 44 -14.14 4.25 26.49
C GLY A 44 -13.09 3.15 26.43
N LEU A 45 -12.84 2.46 27.55
CA LEU A 45 -11.94 1.30 27.57
C LEU A 45 -12.46 0.14 26.71
N THR A 46 -13.78 -0.08 26.71
CA THR A 46 -14.41 -1.11 25.87
C THR A 46 -14.26 -0.77 24.39
N GLU A 47 -14.49 0.49 24.01
CA GLU A 47 -14.36 0.98 22.63
C GLU A 47 -12.91 0.86 22.13
N ILE A 48 -11.93 1.29 22.94
CA ILE A 48 -10.50 1.16 22.60
C ILE A 48 -10.09 -0.31 22.49
N GLY A 49 -10.58 -1.18 23.37
CA GLY A 49 -10.33 -2.62 23.30
C GLY A 49 -10.90 -3.24 22.03
N TRP A 50 -12.09 -2.82 21.62
CA TRP A 50 -12.72 -3.24 20.36
C TRP A 50 -11.93 -2.76 19.14
N PHE A 51 -11.52 -1.49 19.12
CA PHE A 51 -10.66 -0.93 18.08
C PHE A 51 -9.32 -1.68 17.95
N ALA A 52 -8.63 -1.91 19.08
CA ALA A 52 -7.36 -2.63 19.10
C ALA A 52 -7.50 -4.08 18.62
N ASN A 53 -8.58 -4.77 18.99
CA ASN A 53 -8.88 -6.11 18.50
C ASN A 53 -9.07 -6.12 16.98
N ASN A 54 -9.82 -5.17 16.43
CA ASN A 54 -10.01 -5.07 14.97
C ASN A 54 -8.69 -4.74 14.26
N TYR A 55 -7.89 -3.82 14.81
CA TYR A 55 -6.56 -3.51 14.29
C TYR A 55 -5.65 -4.75 14.21
N LEU A 56 -5.58 -5.55 15.28
CA LEU A 56 -4.77 -6.77 15.33
C LEU A 56 -5.27 -7.82 14.33
N ASN A 57 -6.58 -7.98 14.19
CA ASN A 57 -7.14 -8.89 13.19
C ASN A 57 -6.77 -8.47 11.77
N LEU A 58 -6.88 -7.18 11.42
CA LEU A 58 -6.51 -6.68 10.09
C LEU A 58 -4.99 -6.84 9.85
N LEU A 59 -4.16 -6.66 10.88
CA LEU A 59 -2.71 -6.88 10.79
C LEU A 59 -2.37 -8.35 10.52
N ASP A 60 -3.09 -9.28 11.14
CA ASP A 60 -2.89 -10.71 10.89
C ASP A 60 -3.41 -11.13 9.51
N VAL A 61 -4.51 -10.52 9.04
CA VAL A 61 -5.04 -10.71 7.68
C VAL A 61 -4.03 -10.28 6.61
N THR A 62 -3.47 -9.06 6.72
CA THR A 62 -2.46 -8.56 5.78
C THR A 62 -1.20 -9.43 5.79
N ARG A 63 -0.75 -9.87 6.97
CA ARG A 63 0.36 -10.82 7.10
C ARG A 63 0.06 -12.18 6.46
N ALA A 64 -1.15 -12.71 6.62
CA ALA A 64 -1.54 -13.98 6.02
C ALA A 64 -1.54 -13.89 4.48
N GLY A 65 -2.08 -12.81 3.92
CA GLY A 65 -2.03 -12.53 2.48
C GLY A 65 -0.61 -12.42 1.96
N ALA A 66 0.21 -11.57 2.58
CA ALA A 66 1.59 -11.34 2.16
C ALA A 66 2.47 -12.61 2.30
N ARG A 67 2.29 -13.40 3.36
CA ARG A 67 2.96 -14.71 3.50
C ARG A 67 2.57 -15.67 2.38
N ARG A 68 1.28 -15.73 2.03
CA ARG A 68 0.82 -16.62 0.97
C ARG A 68 1.41 -16.21 -0.39
N ALA A 69 1.45 -14.91 -0.68
CA ALA A 69 2.05 -14.38 -1.90
C ALA A 69 3.48 -14.91 -2.14
N THR A 70 4.29 -15.03 -1.10
CA THR A 70 5.68 -15.56 -1.21
C THR A 70 5.78 -16.98 -1.72
N THR A 71 4.71 -17.76 -1.58
CA THR A 71 4.67 -19.20 -1.91
C THR A 71 4.12 -19.46 -3.30
N PHE A 72 3.62 -18.43 -3.98
CA PHE A 72 3.12 -18.57 -5.33
C PHE A 72 4.28 -18.59 -6.32
N THR A 73 4.28 -19.58 -7.20
CA THR A 73 5.26 -19.78 -8.27
C THR A 73 4.53 -20.05 -9.59
N ASP A 74 5.27 -20.01 -10.69
CA ASP A 74 4.78 -20.36 -12.03
C ASP A 74 3.52 -19.58 -12.40
N GLN A 75 2.40 -20.25 -12.72
CA GLN A 75 1.14 -19.64 -13.14
C GLN A 75 0.50 -18.72 -12.09
N LEU A 76 0.85 -18.87 -10.82
CA LEU A 76 0.39 -18.00 -9.75
C LEU A 76 1.40 -16.87 -9.45
N SER A 77 2.47 -16.74 -10.22
CA SER A 77 3.40 -15.62 -10.12
C SER A 77 2.72 -14.31 -10.54
N PRO A 78 3.05 -13.16 -9.92
CA PRO A 78 2.63 -11.86 -10.44
C PRO A 78 3.14 -11.59 -11.85
N LEU A 79 4.18 -12.31 -12.31
CA LEU A 79 4.70 -12.24 -13.68
C LEU A 79 3.78 -12.93 -14.69
N SER A 80 3.02 -13.94 -14.26
CA SER A 80 2.04 -14.64 -15.10
C SER A 80 0.65 -14.03 -15.00
N TRP A 81 0.51 -12.90 -14.29
CA TRP A 81 -0.75 -12.21 -14.13
C TRP A 81 -1.22 -11.61 -15.45
N ASN A 82 -2.49 -11.83 -15.79
CA ASN A 82 -3.09 -11.16 -16.93
C ASN A 82 -3.36 -9.69 -16.59
N ASN A 83 -2.51 -8.80 -17.08
CA ASN A 83 -2.58 -7.37 -16.80
C ASN A 83 -3.90 -6.70 -17.19
N ILE A 84 -4.67 -7.30 -18.11
CA ILE A 84 -6.03 -6.86 -18.43
C ILE A 84 -6.94 -6.79 -17.20
N ASN A 85 -6.70 -7.69 -16.23
CA ASN A 85 -7.50 -7.81 -15.01
C ASN A 85 -7.00 -6.89 -13.88
N THR A 86 -5.87 -6.21 -14.08
CA THR A 86 -5.24 -5.33 -13.08
C THR A 86 -6.14 -4.17 -12.67
N TYR A 87 -6.74 -3.52 -13.65
CA TYR A 87 -7.46 -2.27 -13.42
C TYR A 87 -8.76 -2.49 -12.65
N VAL A 88 -9.10 -1.51 -11.82
CA VAL A 88 -10.40 -1.44 -11.18
C VAL A 88 -11.49 -1.29 -12.26
N PRO A 89 -12.62 -1.99 -12.15
CA PRO A 89 -13.76 -1.77 -13.02
C PRO A 89 -14.25 -0.32 -12.95
N ASN A 90 -14.46 0.35 -14.08
CA ASN A 90 -14.84 1.77 -14.11
C ASN A 90 -16.13 2.07 -13.30
N GLY A 91 -17.05 1.11 -13.22
CA GLY A 91 -18.29 1.26 -12.44
C GLY A 91 -18.12 1.29 -10.92
N TRP A 92 -16.93 0.97 -10.39
CA TRP A 92 -16.60 1.04 -8.97
C TRP A 92 -15.86 2.33 -8.61
N LEU A 93 -15.41 3.07 -9.61
CA LEU A 93 -14.67 4.30 -9.40
C LEU A 93 -15.63 5.46 -9.09
N PRO A 94 -15.26 6.36 -8.17
CA PRO A 94 -16.16 7.44 -7.73
C PRO A 94 -16.34 8.52 -8.80
N SER A 95 -15.41 8.65 -9.75
CA SER A 95 -15.51 9.62 -10.85
C SER A 95 -14.75 9.15 -12.09
N ALA A 96 -15.13 9.73 -13.24
CA ALA A 96 -14.45 9.51 -14.51
C ALA A 96 -12.99 9.99 -14.51
N GLU A 97 -12.62 10.86 -13.56
CA GLU A 97 -11.26 11.36 -13.46
C GLU A 97 -10.30 10.24 -13.03
N TYR A 98 -10.77 9.26 -12.25
CA TYR A 98 -9.99 8.08 -11.85
C TYR A 98 -9.99 6.97 -12.91
N HIS A 99 -10.78 7.10 -13.97
CA HIS A 99 -10.83 6.09 -15.01
C HIS A 99 -9.48 6.01 -15.71
N MET A 100 -8.98 4.77 -15.82
CA MET A 100 -7.84 4.45 -16.65
C MET A 100 -8.20 4.63 -18.14
N PRO A 101 -7.22 4.87 -19.02
CA PRO A 101 -7.47 5.15 -20.43
C PRO A 101 -8.25 4.00 -21.10
N GLU A 102 -9.38 4.30 -21.73
CA GLU A 102 -10.20 3.30 -22.44
C GLU A 102 -9.46 2.67 -23.63
N ASN A 103 -8.40 3.34 -24.12
CA ASN A 103 -7.55 2.86 -25.21
C ASN A 103 -6.54 1.78 -24.79
N ALA A 104 -6.50 1.37 -23.51
CA ALA A 104 -5.82 0.16 -23.06
C ALA A 104 -6.58 -1.06 -23.62
N VAL A 105 -6.32 -1.37 -24.89
CA VAL A 105 -6.98 -2.41 -25.67
C VAL A 105 -6.93 -3.74 -24.91
N ASN A 106 -8.10 -4.36 -24.72
CA ASN A 106 -8.34 -5.78 -24.40
C ASN A 106 -8.80 -6.18 -22.99
N GLY A 107 -9.48 -5.31 -22.23
CA GLY A 107 -10.22 -5.75 -21.03
C GLY A 107 -11.69 -5.39 -21.02
N ASP A 108 -12.58 -6.37 -21.14
CA ASP A 108 -13.98 -6.18 -20.74
C ASP A 108 -14.02 -5.94 -19.22
N ASN A 109 -14.77 -4.94 -18.75
CA ASN A 109 -15.05 -4.74 -17.31
C ASN A 109 -15.52 -6.04 -16.65
N ASN A 110 -16.17 -6.94 -17.40
CA ASN A 110 -16.50 -8.27 -16.90
C ASN A 110 -15.26 -9.09 -16.51
N ALA A 111 -14.15 -9.04 -17.27
CA ALA A 111 -12.91 -9.74 -16.90
C ALA A 111 -12.30 -9.20 -15.60
N ARG A 112 -12.27 -7.87 -15.45
CA ARG A 112 -11.85 -7.19 -14.22
C ARG A 112 -12.73 -7.56 -13.03
N LEU A 113 -14.05 -7.60 -13.22
CA LEU A 113 -15.02 -8.04 -12.21
C LEU A 113 -14.84 -9.53 -11.85
N ARG A 114 -14.57 -10.40 -12.83
CA ARG A 114 -14.33 -11.83 -12.59
C ARG A 114 -13.13 -12.06 -11.67
N SER A 115 -12.03 -11.34 -11.89
CA SER A 115 -10.83 -11.42 -11.04
C SER A 115 -11.04 -10.91 -9.60
N ARG A 116 -12.16 -10.22 -9.35
CA ARG A 116 -12.52 -9.64 -8.06
C ARG A 116 -13.73 -10.32 -7.43
N ASN A 117 -14.27 -11.37 -8.06
CA ASN A 117 -15.50 -12.01 -7.65
C ASN A 117 -15.28 -12.92 -6.43
N TYR A 118 -15.78 -12.48 -5.28
CA TYR A 118 -15.77 -13.22 -4.02
C TYR A 118 -17.20 -13.53 -3.57
N ASN A 119 -17.48 -14.81 -3.28
CA ASN A 119 -18.74 -15.19 -2.66
C ASN A 119 -18.57 -15.34 -1.14
N PRO A 120 -19.14 -14.42 -0.33
CA PRO A 120 -18.99 -14.46 1.13
C PRO A 120 -19.77 -15.60 1.80
N VAL A 121 -20.77 -16.19 1.11
CA VAL A 121 -21.59 -17.29 1.65
C VAL A 121 -20.85 -18.63 1.54
N THR A 122 -20.19 -18.86 0.41
CA THR A 122 -19.41 -20.09 0.20
C THR A 122 -17.96 -19.94 0.65
N GLY A 123 -17.49 -18.71 0.87
CA GLY A 123 -16.09 -18.42 1.18
C GLY A 123 -15.16 -18.78 0.03
N LEU A 124 -15.70 -18.91 -1.18
CA LEU A 124 -14.98 -19.31 -2.37
C LEU A 124 -14.79 -18.10 -3.27
N CYS A 125 -13.54 -17.91 -3.67
CA CYS A 125 -13.16 -16.99 -4.72
C CYS A 125 -13.39 -17.73 -6.03
N THR A 126 -14.07 -17.09 -6.99
CA THR A 126 -14.26 -17.57 -8.37
C THR A 126 -14.98 -18.93 -8.56
N GLU A 127 -16.10 -19.20 -7.89
CA GLU A 127 -16.79 -20.51 -8.00
C GLU A 127 -17.88 -20.65 -9.07
N THR A 128 -18.33 -19.57 -9.72
CA THR A 128 -19.49 -19.64 -10.63
C THR A 128 -19.14 -19.54 -12.12
N ILE A 129 -17.86 -19.63 -12.49
CA ILE A 129 -17.45 -19.49 -13.88
C ILE A 129 -17.05 -20.86 -14.42
N PRO A 130 -17.83 -21.45 -15.35
CA PRO A 130 -17.59 -22.81 -15.85
C PRO A 130 -16.25 -23.01 -16.60
N ASN A 131 -15.47 -21.95 -16.81
CA ASN A 131 -14.12 -21.99 -17.38
C ASN A 131 -13.11 -21.50 -16.33
N PHE A 132 -12.57 -22.43 -15.56
CA PHE A 132 -11.71 -22.20 -14.39
C PHE A 132 -10.28 -21.72 -14.75
N SER A 133 -9.89 -21.80 -16.03
CA SER A 133 -8.53 -21.48 -16.49
C SER A 133 -8.19 -20.00 -16.54
N ASP A 134 -9.18 -19.11 -16.52
CA ASP A 134 -8.97 -17.71 -16.92
C ASP A 134 -9.02 -16.71 -15.74
N ALA A 135 -9.36 -17.17 -14.53
CA ALA A 135 -9.74 -16.26 -13.43
C ALA A 135 -8.93 -16.38 -12.14
N ILE A 136 -8.03 -17.38 -12.02
CA ILE A 136 -7.18 -17.52 -10.83
C ILE A 136 -5.75 -17.13 -11.18
N GLY A 137 -5.27 -16.05 -10.58
CA GLY A 137 -3.91 -15.57 -10.69
C GLY A 137 -3.32 -15.25 -9.32
N PHE A 138 -2.30 -14.38 -9.32
CA PHE A 138 -1.60 -14.00 -8.11
C PHE A 138 -2.50 -13.18 -7.15
N TYR A 139 -3.04 -12.05 -7.61
CA TYR A 139 -3.67 -11.05 -6.73
C TYR A 139 -5.00 -11.52 -6.13
N ASP A 140 -5.86 -12.15 -6.92
CA ASP A 140 -7.12 -12.72 -6.46
C ASP A 140 -6.88 -13.85 -5.45
N SER A 141 -5.85 -14.68 -5.66
CA SER A 141 -5.47 -15.73 -4.70
C SER A 141 -5.00 -15.16 -3.36
N VAL A 142 -4.23 -14.06 -3.38
CA VAL A 142 -3.82 -13.36 -2.16
C VAL A 142 -5.04 -12.79 -1.44
N ILE A 143 -5.91 -12.07 -2.15
CA ILE A 143 -7.15 -11.48 -1.59
C ILE A 143 -8.04 -12.58 -1.01
N CYS A 144 -8.14 -13.72 -1.69
CA CYS A 144 -8.94 -14.84 -1.21
C CYS A 144 -8.53 -15.31 0.18
N ILE A 145 -7.22 -15.43 0.42
CA ILE A 145 -6.69 -15.80 1.73
C ILE A 145 -6.95 -14.71 2.76
N MET A 146 -6.84 -13.44 2.37
CA MET A 146 -7.14 -12.32 3.26
C MET A 146 -8.61 -12.34 3.71
N LEU A 147 -9.55 -12.46 2.76
CA LEU A 147 -10.98 -12.48 3.05
C LEU A 147 -11.40 -13.67 3.90
N ARG A 148 -10.77 -14.85 3.69
CA ARG A 148 -10.99 -16.03 4.54
C ARG A 148 -10.44 -15.87 5.95
N SER A 149 -9.42 -15.03 6.13
CA SER A 149 -8.79 -14.76 7.43
C SER A 149 -9.46 -13.60 8.17
N MET A 150 -10.39 -12.90 7.52
CA MET A 150 -11.03 -11.69 8.03
C MET A 150 -12.15 -11.88 9.08
N PRO A 151 -12.96 -12.97 9.08
CA PRO A 151 -14.07 -13.11 10.02
C PRO A 151 -13.65 -12.91 11.49
N PRO A 152 -14.42 -12.13 12.29
CA PRO A 152 -15.79 -11.66 12.01
C PRO A 152 -15.88 -10.38 11.18
N LEU A 153 -14.76 -9.73 10.85
CA LEU A 153 -14.74 -8.51 10.05
C LEU A 153 -15.12 -8.81 8.59
N ARG A 154 -15.62 -7.78 7.90
CA ARG A 154 -15.99 -7.84 6.49
C ARG A 154 -15.61 -6.51 5.85
N LEU A 155 -15.22 -6.57 4.58
CA LEU A 155 -15.09 -5.38 3.75
C LEU A 155 -16.45 -4.98 3.22
N GLU A 156 -16.69 -3.68 3.15
CA GLU A 156 -17.93 -3.09 2.68
C GLU A 156 -17.70 -2.17 1.49
N ASP A 157 -18.70 -2.05 0.62
CA ASP A 157 -18.68 -1.07 -0.46
C ASP A 157 -19.11 0.31 0.08
N ASN A 158 -18.21 0.94 0.86
CA ASN A 158 -18.42 2.20 1.56
C ASN A 158 -17.57 3.36 1.02
N GLY A 159 -16.85 3.15 -0.09
CA GLY A 159 -15.91 4.13 -0.64
C GLY A 159 -14.63 4.32 0.17
N VAL A 160 -14.33 3.46 1.16
CA VAL A 160 -13.14 3.54 2.02
C VAL A 160 -12.39 2.22 2.09
N ASP A 161 -13.12 1.13 2.28
CA ASP A 161 -12.56 -0.21 2.43
C ASP A 161 -11.90 -0.66 1.13
N ASP A 162 -10.65 -1.09 1.24
CA ASP A 162 -9.89 -1.58 0.08
C ASP A 162 -8.75 -2.52 0.51
N ILE A 163 -8.36 -3.38 -0.43
CA ILE A 163 -7.13 -4.19 -0.33
C ILE A 163 -6.27 -3.79 -1.51
N VAL A 164 -5.03 -3.40 -1.22
CA VAL A 164 -4.05 -3.08 -2.25
C VAL A 164 -2.86 -4.01 -2.15
N ILE A 165 -2.41 -4.54 -3.28
CA ILE A 165 -1.27 -5.45 -3.35
C ILE A 165 -0.31 -4.94 -4.41
N SER A 166 0.96 -4.78 -4.03
CA SER A 166 2.03 -4.40 -4.94
C SER A 166 3.20 -5.36 -4.81
N GLY A 167 3.73 -5.81 -5.94
CA GLY A 167 5.03 -6.48 -6.01
C GLY A 167 6.13 -5.49 -6.40
N PHE A 168 7.32 -5.63 -5.85
CA PHE A 168 8.48 -4.81 -6.18
C PHE A 168 9.68 -5.72 -6.45
N ALA A 169 10.37 -5.48 -7.55
CA ALA A 169 11.69 -6.04 -7.80
C ALA A 169 12.74 -5.02 -7.33
N VAL A 170 13.62 -5.41 -6.41
CA VAL A 170 14.66 -4.52 -5.89
C VAL A 170 16.03 -5.10 -6.17
N ALA A 171 16.85 -4.36 -6.90
CA ALA A 171 18.21 -4.75 -7.26
C ALA A 171 19.23 -3.89 -6.52
N ARG A 172 20.37 -4.50 -6.20
CA ARG A 172 21.52 -3.79 -5.66
C ARG A 172 22.34 -3.21 -6.81
N VAL A 173 22.43 -1.88 -6.86
CA VAL A 173 23.21 -1.14 -7.86
C VAL A 173 24.39 -0.45 -7.19
N ASP A 174 25.58 -0.59 -7.77
CA ASP A 174 26.78 0.14 -7.35
C ASP A 174 27.10 1.28 -8.33
N PRO A 175 26.77 2.54 -8.00
CA PRO A 175 27.02 3.68 -8.88
C PRO A 175 28.52 3.91 -9.18
N ARG A 176 29.46 3.32 -8.42
CA ARG A 176 30.90 3.47 -8.69
C ARG A 176 31.36 2.72 -9.93
N ARG A 177 30.73 1.57 -10.22
CA ARG A 177 31.09 0.70 -11.34
C ARG A 177 30.79 1.32 -12.71
N ASN A 178 29.97 2.37 -12.70
CA ASN A 178 29.64 3.22 -13.84
C ASN A 178 30.87 3.86 -14.53
N THR A 179 32.03 3.93 -13.88
CA THR A 179 33.17 4.73 -14.39
C THR A 179 34.12 3.99 -15.33
N LEU A 180 34.00 2.67 -15.53
CA LEU A 180 35.12 1.92 -16.10
C LEU A 180 35.14 1.70 -17.61
N ASN A 181 34.02 1.78 -18.36
CA ASN A 181 34.05 1.56 -19.83
C ASN A 181 32.85 2.13 -20.62
N VAL A 182 32.01 2.95 -19.99
CA VAL A 182 30.84 3.48 -20.69
C VAL A 182 31.30 4.61 -21.64
N PRO A 183 31.01 4.55 -22.96
CA PRO A 183 31.33 5.63 -23.90
C PRO A 183 30.90 6.98 -23.34
N SER A 184 31.73 8.01 -23.50
CA SER A 184 31.42 9.36 -23.02
C SER A 184 30.11 9.86 -23.67
N GLY A 185 29.00 9.76 -22.97
CA GLY A 185 27.67 10.11 -23.49
C GLY A 185 26.51 9.34 -22.87
N ASP A 186 26.71 8.13 -22.35
CA ASP A 186 25.60 7.39 -21.75
C ASP A 186 25.31 7.89 -20.32
N PRO A 187 24.03 7.91 -19.90
CA PRO A 187 23.65 8.37 -18.58
C PRO A 187 24.23 7.45 -17.49
N PRO A 188 24.50 7.98 -16.29
CA PRO A 188 24.87 7.16 -15.16
C PRO A 188 23.81 6.08 -14.90
N TRP A 189 24.25 4.87 -14.53
CA TRP A 189 23.39 3.69 -14.30
C TRP A 189 22.26 3.96 -13.30
N LEU A 190 22.48 4.93 -12.42
CA LEU A 190 21.46 5.53 -11.60
C LEU A 190 21.29 6.97 -12.05
N GLY A 191 20.08 7.32 -12.47
CA GLY A 191 19.74 8.70 -12.79
C GLY A 191 19.92 9.66 -11.60
N PRO A 192 19.70 10.97 -11.80
CA PRO A 192 19.74 11.98 -10.74
C PRO A 192 18.90 11.65 -9.50
N ASN A 193 17.83 10.86 -9.65
CA ASN A 193 16.85 10.55 -8.61
C ASN A 193 17.21 9.31 -7.77
N ARG A 194 18.49 9.14 -7.42
CA ARG A 194 18.96 7.98 -6.63
C ARG A 194 18.57 8.06 -5.14
N PRO A 195 18.28 6.92 -4.46
CA PRO A 195 17.90 6.89 -3.04
C PRO A 195 18.93 7.50 -2.09
N ILE A 196 20.21 7.20 -2.34
CA ILE A 196 21.35 7.69 -1.56
C ILE A 196 22.20 8.59 -2.48
N PRO A 197 22.38 9.88 -2.15
CA PRO A 197 23.19 10.80 -2.95
C PRO A 197 24.69 10.47 -3.01
N ALA A 198 25.18 9.50 -2.25
CA ALA A 198 26.57 9.07 -2.26
C ALA A 198 26.78 7.95 -3.28
N ASP A 199 27.99 7.88 -3.84
CA ASP A 199 28.38 6.77 -4.71
C ASP A 199 28.66 5.54 -3.83
N VAL A 200 27.62 4.86 -3.37
CA VAL A 200 27.70 3.63 -2.58
C VAL A 200 26.71 2.60 -3.13
N PRO A 201 27.00 1.30 -2.98
CA PRO A 201 26.04 0.25 -3.27
C PRO A 201 24.72 0.52 -2.55
N GLN A 202 23.64 0.54 -3.32
CA GLN A 202 22.30 0.88 -2.83
C GLN A 202 21.25 0.01 -3.51
N MET A 203 20.16 -0.24 -2.79
CA MET A 203 18.99 -0.95 -3.29
C MET A 203 18.13 0.01 -4.09
N VAL A 204 17.75 -0.37 -5.30
CA VAL A 204 16.95 0.43 -6.23
C VAL A 204 15.80 -0.42 -6.73
N VAL A 205 14.61 0.15 -6.82
CA VAL A 205 13.46 -0.55 -7.41
C VAL A 205 13.66 -0.64 -8.93
N VAL A 206 13.68 -1.84 -9.48
CA VAL A 206 13.90 -2.10 -10.92
C VAL A 206 12.71 -2.80 -11.56
N GLY A 207 11.57 -2.77 -10.88
CA GLY A 207 10.30 -3.28 -11.38
C GLY A 207 9.21 -3.18 -10.33
N ARG A 208 7.98 -3.00 -10.80
CA ARG A 208 6.79 -2.95 -9.95
C ARG A 208 5.64 -3.71 -10.61
N TYR A 209 4.89 -4.46 -9.81
CA TYR A 209 3.84 -5.35 -10.28
C TYR A 209 2.51 -5.03 -9.59
N PRO A 210 1.38 -5.08 -10.33
CA PRO A 210 1.29 -5.46 -11.75
C PRO A 210 1.85 -4.36 -12.67
N THR A 211 2.36 -4.76 -13.84
CA THR A 211 3.16 -3.88 -14.72
C THR A 211 2.34 -2.83 -15.48
N ASN A 212 1.02 -2.85 -15.33
CA ASN A 212 0.13 -1.87 -15.95
C ASN A 212 -0.63 -1.08 -14.88
N ALA A 213 -0.26 -1.21 -13.60
CA ALA A 213 -0.74 -0.35 -12.53
C ALA A 213 0.47 -0.07 -11.64
N ASN A 214 1.50 0.54 -12.19
CA ASN A 214 2.78 0.76 -11.53
C ASN A 214 2.97 2.22 -11.11
N GLU A 215 2.35 3.17 -11.80
CA GLU A 215 2.59 4.58 -11.58
C GLU A 215 1.31 5.40 -11.43
N CYS A 216 1.53 6.65 -11.05
CA CYS A 216 0.49 7.63 -10.89
C CYS A 216 0.97 8.92 -11.54
N ASP A 217 0.39 9.26 -12.68
CA ASP A 217 0.76 10.42 -13.50
C ASP A 217 -0.17 11.61 -13.33
N VAL A 218 -1.07 11.54 -12.35
CA VAL A 218 -2.04 12.59 -12.08
C VAL A 218 -1.98 12.99 -10.62
N ILE A 219 -1.38 14.15 -10.36
CA ILE A 219 -1.43 14.79 -9.05
C ILE A 219 -2.65 15.71 -8.93
N GLU A 220 -2.94 16.10 -7.70
CA GLU A 220 -3.94 17.12 -7.40
C GLU A 220 -3.24 18.47 -7.16
N ASP A 221 -3.65 19.51 -7.89
CA ASP A 221 -3.14 20.87 -7.70
C ASP A 221 -3.70 21.52 -6.42
N THR A 222 -3.28 22.75 -6.10
CA THR A 222 -3.75 23.46 -4.90
C THR A 222 -5.24 23.79 -4.89
N ASP A 223 -5.87 23.80 -6.06
CA ASP A 223 -7.29 24.08 -6.26
C ASP A 223 -8.13 22.79 -6.33
N GLY A 224 -7.49 21.62 -6.22
CA GLY A 224 -8.14 20.32 -6.30
C GLY A 224 -8.33 19.82 -7.73
N ASN A 225 -7.72 20.42 -8.75
CA ASN A 225 -7.82 19.92 -10.12
C ASN A 225 -6.77 18.85 -10.41
N ALA A 226 -7.11 17.94 -11.32
CA ALA A 226 -6.17 16.98 -11.87
C ALA A 226 -5.10 17.71 -12.70
N GLN A 227 -3.83 17.44 -12.40
CA GLN A 227 -2.68 17.94 -13.15
C GLN A 227 -1.78 16.76 -13.53
N LEU A 228 -1.31 16.76 -14.78
CA LEU A 228 -0.28 15.83 -15.23
C LEU A 228 1.02 16.10 -14.46
N ALA A 229 1.37 15.18 -13.58
CA ALA A 229 2.68 15.07 -12.98
C ALA A 229 2.84 13.67 -12.41
N SER A 230 4.02 13.09 -12.59
CA SER A 230 4.30 11.79 -11.98
C SER A 230 4.49 11.94 -10.47
N LEU A 231 3.81 11.08 -9.72
CA LEU A 231 3.98 10.90 -8.28
C LEU A 231 5.39 10.37 -7.98
N GLU A 232 5.94 9.57 -8.89
CA GLU A 232 7.24 8.94 -8.74
C GLU A 232 8.29 9.65 -9.60
N PRO A 233 9.54 9.76 -9.13
CA PRO A 233 10.55 10.55 -9.83
C PRO A 233 11.15 9.83 -11.06
N ARG A 234 10.75 8.58 -11.30
CA ARG A 234 11.24 7.71 -12.38
C ARG A 234 10.24 6.57 -12.59
N ASP A 235 10.39 5.86 -13.68
CA ASP A 235 9.69 4.61 -13.95
C ASP A 235 10.41 3.43 -13.25
N PRO A 236 9.70 2.45 -12.65
CA PRO A 236 10.31 1.28 -12.06
C PRO A 236 11.11 0.42 -13.06
N PHE A 237 10.77 0.43 -14.33
CA PHE A 237 11.37 -0.33 -15.42
C PHE A 237 12.38 0.46 -16.26
N ASP A 238 12.46 1.79 -16.11
CA ASP A 238 13.54 2.66 -16.63
C ASP A 238 14.28 3.32 -15.45
N PHE A 239 15.14 2.55 -14.78
CA PHE A 239 15.82 3.02 -13.57
C PHE A 239 17.02 3.93 -13.87
N ASN A 240 17.56 3.88 -15.09
CA ASN A 240 18.63 4.76 -15.54
C ASN A 240 18.14 6.02 -16.29
N GLN A 241 16.83 6.15 -16.50
CA GLN A 241 16.17 7.30 -17.13
C GLN A 241 16.65 7.56 -18.57
N ASN A 242 16.82 6.48 -19.34
CA ASN A 242 17.25 6.54 -20.74
C ASN A 242 16.07 6.49 -21.73
N GLU A 243 14.83 6.55 -21.23
CA GLU A 243 13.59 6.44 -21.99
C GLU A 243 13.36 5.04 -22.60
N LEU A 244 14.03 4.01 -22.08
CA LEU A 244 13.92 2.62 -22.51
C LEU A 244 13.77 1.69 -21.31
N ILE A 245 13.04 0.59 -21.52
CA ILE A 245 12.95 -0.48 -20.52
C ILE A 245 14.33 -1.11 -20.31
N ASP A 246 14.81 -1.06 -19.08
CA ASP A 246 16.06 -1.67 -18.68
C ASP A 246 15.92 -3.18 -18.52
N ARG A 247 16.35 -3.93 -19.54
CA ARG A 247 16.32 -5.41 -19.56
C ARG A 247 17.65 -6.01 -19.13
N ALA A 248 17.61 -7.22 -18.57
CA ALA A 248 18.80 -8.02 -18.28
C ALA A 248 19.57 -8.31 -19.58
N LEU A 249 20.70 -7.63 -19.79
CA LEU A 249 21.59 -7.89 -20.91
C LEU A 249 22.44 -9.14 -20.61
N SER A 250 22.53 -10.04 -21.58
CA SER A 250 23.60 -11.04 -21.58
C SER A 250 24.95 -10.29 -21.68
N PRO A 251 26.00 -10.67 -20.93
CA PRO A 251 27.26 -9.94 -20.92
C PRO A 251 27.91 -10.01 -22.31
N GLY A 252 27.87 -8.90 -23.06
CA GLY A 252 28.63 -8.74 -24.31
C GLY A 252 27.90 -8.23 -25.55
N SER A 253 26.58 -7.97 -25.49
CA SER A 253 25.89 -7.41 -26.65
C SER A 253 25.84 -5.87 -26.60
N PRO A 254 26.36 -5.16 -27.62
CA PRO A 254 26.08 -3.75 -27.79
C PRO A 254 24.56 -3.60 -27.93
N ALA A 255 23.99 -2.59 -27.26
CA ALA A 255 22.58 -2.25 -27.38
C ALA A 255 22.16 -2.31 -28.87
N ILE A 256 21.17 -3.15 -29.19
CA ILE A 256 20.16 -3.02 -30.26
C ILE A 256 19.42 -4.38 -30.48
N ASN A 257 18.09 -4.32 -30.34
CA ASN A 257 17.00 -5.17 -30.85
C ASN A 257 16.80 -6.62 -30.29
N PRO A 258 15.88 -6.80 -29.31
CA PRO A 258 15.56 -8.10 -28.71
C PRO A 258 14.31 -8.72 -29.35
N LEU A 259 14.44 -9.31 -30.54
CA LEU A 259 13.41 -10.19 -31.08
C LEU A 259 13.73 -11.64 -30.71
N THR A 260 12.72 -12.36 -30.23
CA THR A 260 12.47 -13.82 -30.37
C THR A 260 12.44 -14.78 -29.19
N GLU A 261 12.61 -14.42 -27.90
CA GLU A 261 12.28 -15.41 -26.84
C GLU A 261 11.65 -14.89 -25.54
N ILE A 262 11.58 -13.56 -25.32
CA ILE A 262 10.92 -12.92 -24.14
C ILE A 262 9.96 -11.80 -24.61
N GLU A 263 9.40 -11.90 -25.82
CA GLU A 263 8.47 -10.88 -26.35
C GLU A 263 7.01 -11.08 -25.92
N ASN A 264 6.64 -12.23 -25.35
CA ASN A 264 5.24 -12.54 -25.05
C ASN A 264 4.89 -12.63 -23.55
N GLU A 265 5.85 -12.51 -22.63
CA GLU A 265 5.57 -12.59 -21.18
C GLU A 265 5.72 -11.27 -20.43
N TYR A 266 6.35 -10.25 -21.04
CA TYR A 266 6.50 -8.91 -20.46
C TYR A 266 6.25 -7.82 -21.51
N SER A 267 5.18 -7.95 -22.28
CA SER A 267 4.59 -6.75 -22.87
C SER A 267 3.84 -6.03 -21.76
N GLU A 268 4.54 -5.14 -21.04
CA GLU A 268 3.92 -3.87 -20.70
C GLU A 268 3.16 -3.42 -21.97
N LEU A 269 1.86 -3.15 -21.87
CA LEU A 269 1.06 -2.81 -23.04
C LEU A 269 1.75 -1.63 -23.74
N THR A 270 2.32 -1.84 -24.93
CA THR A 270 2.93 -0.82 -25.82
C THR A 270 3.07 0.58 -25.20
N GLY A 271 4.11 0.76 -24.39
CA GLY A 271 4.46 2.00 -23.68
C GLY A 271 4.97 1.63 -22.30
N TYR A 272 6.26 1.78 -21.94
CA TYR A 272 6.90 3.09 -21.74
C TYR A 272 5.83 4.16 -21.69
N ASP A 273 5.41 4.61 -20.51
CA ASP A 273 4.57 5.79 -20.45
C ASP A 273 5.50 7.01 -20.50
N PRO A 274 5.82 7.59 -21.69
CA PRO A 274 6.23 8.98 -21.67
C PRO A 274 5.08 9.72 -21.00
N ILE A 275 5.38 10.55 -19.99
CA ILE A 275 4.42 11.38 -19.25
C ILE A 275 3.18 11.62 -20.11
N ALA A 276 2.07 10.98 -19.73
CA ALA A 276 0.93 10.89 -20.61
C ALA A 276 0.58 12.25 -21.21
N GLY A 277 0.31 12.27 -22.52
CA GLY A 277 0.04 13.52 -23.24
C GLY A 277 -1.22 14.25 -22.76
N SER A 278 -2.09 13.55 -22.02
CA SER A 278 -3.32 14.07 -21.45
C SER A 278 -3.71 13.33 -20.17
N ILE A 279 -4.51 13.98 -19.31
CA ILE A 279 -5.08 13.36 -18.09
C ILE A 279 -5.96 12.14 -18.44
N ALA A 280 -6.50 12.07 -19.66
CA ALA A 280 -7.30 10.94 -20.12
C ALA A 280 -6.44 9.69 -20.42
N GLU A 281 -5.16 9.89 -20.73
CA GLU A 281 -4.19 8.85 -21.08
C GLU A 281 -3.27 8.49 -19.92
N ALA A 282 -3.25 9.31 -18.86
CA ALA A 282 -2.40 9.12 -17.69
C ALA A 282 -2.74 7.86 -16.88
N GLU A 283 -1.69 7.23 -16.35
CA GLU A 283 -1.82 6.17 -15.36
C GLU A 283 -2.32 6.72 -14.03
N LYS A 284 -3.34 6.06 -13.45
CA LYS A 284 -4.04 6.52 -12.23
C LYS A 284 -4.23 5.41 -11.22
N GLN A 285 -3.56 4.28 -11.39
CA GLN A 285 -3.68 3.17 -10.49
C GLN A 285 -2.29 2.64 -10.15
N VAL A 286 -2.06 2.48 -8.85
CA VAL A 286 -0.79 2.04 -8.32
C VAL A 286 -1.01 0.74 -7.55
N GLY A 287 -0.42 -0.36 -8.01
CA GLY A 287 -0.69 -1.71 -7.50
C GLY A 287 -2.03 -2.28 -7.97
N PHE A 288 -2.29 -3.52 -7.55
CA PHE A 288 -3.62 -4.11 -7.68
C PHE A 288 -4.50 -3.63 -6.53
N SER A 289 -5.55 -2.87 -6.84
CA SER A 289 -6.59 -2.48 -5.89
C SER A 289 -7.85 -3.34 -6.08
N TRP A 290 -8.43 -3.80 -4.96
CA TRP A 290 -9.60 -4.67 -5.01
C TRP A 290 -10.86 -3.88 -5.35
N PHE A 291 -11.26 -2.91 -4.51
CA PHE A 291 -12.44 -2.08 -4.76
C PHE A 291 -12.14 -0.82 -5.57
N GLY A 292 -10.93 -0.27 -5.47
CA GLY A 292 -10.58 1.02 -6.07
C GLY A 292 -11.04 2.22 -5.26
N HIS A 293 -11.30 2.01 -3.97
CA HIS A 293 -11.78 3.06 -3.08
C HIS A 293 -10.66 3.90 -2.49
N HIS A 294 -9.47 3.31 -2.32
CA HIS A 294 -8.39 4.04 -1.69
C HIS A 294 -7.70 5.01 -2.66
N GLN A 295 -8.03 6.29 -2.53
CA GLN A 295 -7.33 7.39 -3.18
C GLN A 295 -6.00 7.70 -2.46
N ILE A 296 -4.93 7.84 -3.22
CA ILE A 296 -3.62 8.26 -2.72
C ILE A 296 -3.68 9.78 -2.44
N PRO A 297 -3.47 10.23 -1.19
CA PRO A 297 -3.60 11.63 -0.82
C PRO A 297 -2.72 12.57 -1.66
N GLY A 298 -3.29 13.68 -2.15
CA GLY A 298 -2.58 14.65 -2.99
C GLY A 298 -2.45 14.23 -4.46
N THR A 299 -3.14 13.16 -4.86
CA THR A 299 -3.17 12.68 -6.24
C THR A 299 -4.59 12.36 -6.69
N ARG A 300 -4.78 12.15 -7.99
CA ARG A 300 -6.01 11.60 -8.57
C ARG A 300 -5.83 10.13 -8.95
N CYS A 301 -5.04 9.42 -8.15
CA CYS A 301 -4.75 8.02 -8.33
C CYS A 301 -5.29 7.19 -7.18
N ILE A 302 -5.52 5.91 -7.47
CA ILE A 302 -5.97 4.92 -6.50
C ILE A 302 -4.92 3.83 -6.30
N GLY A 303 -4.96 3.18 -5.15
CA GLY A 303 -4.09 2.04 -4.85
C GLY A 303 -3.01 2.35 -3.82
N SER A 304 -1.75 1.99 -4.08
CA SER A 304 -0.74 1.78 -3.04
C SER A 304 -0.14 3.09 -2.51
N LEU A 305 0.01 3.20 -1.19
CA LEU A 305 0.74 4.31 -0.55
C LEU A 305 2.26 4.10 -0.54
N TRP A 306 2.73 2.95 -1.03
CA TRP A 306 4.15 2.66 -1.13
C TRP A 306 4.69 3.16 -2.45
N THR A 307 5.33 4.32 -2.39
CA THR A 307 6.12 4.81 -3.52
C THR A 307 7.43 4.02 -3.62
N MET A 308 8.01 3.96 -4.82
CA MET A 308 9.34 3.38 -5.02
C MET A 308 10.36 3.99 -4.07
N GLN A 309 10.38 5.33 -3.97
CA GLN A 309 11.31 6.02 -3.08
C GLN A 309 11.18 5.55 -1.62
N ARG A 310 9.95 5.29 -1.16
CA ARG A 310 9.69 4.79 0.19
C ARG A 310 10.18 3.35 0.36
N VAL A 311 9.98 2.49 -0.64
CA VAL A 311 10.52 1.12 -0.65
C VAL A 311 12.05 1.17 -0.63
N GLU A 312 12.67 1.97 -1.48
CA GLU A 312 14.12 2.12 -1.54
C GLU A 312 14.71 2.65 -0.24
N GLN A 313 14.09 3.65 0.39
CA GLN A 313 14.49 4.15 1.70
C GLN A 313 14.40 3.05 2.77
N LEU A 314 13.34 2.24 2.75
CA LEU A 314 13.19 1.12 3.67
C LEU A 314 14.30 0.07 3.45
N MET A 315 14.60 -0.28 2.21
CA MET A 315 15.59 -1.30 1.85
C MET A 315 17.03 -0.84 2.05
N ASN A 316 17.30 0.46 1.89
CA ASN A 316 18.62 1.04 2.06
C ASN A 316 18.97 1.35 3.52
N LEU A 317 17.99 1.39 4.43
CA LEU A 317 18.18 1.71 5.85
C LEU A 317 19.14 2.91 6.06
N PRO A 318 18.83 4.11 5.53
CA PRO A 318 19.77 5.24 5.51
C PRO A 318 20.21 5.66 6.92
N ASN A 319 19.37 5.43 7.93
CA ASN A 319 19.63 5.77 9.33
C ASN A 319 20.27 4.63 10.14
N PHE A 320 20.52 3.47 9.53
CA PHE A 320 21.14 2.35 10.23
C PHE A 320 22.65 2.35 9.98
N THR A 321 23.40 2.66 11.03
CA THR A 321 24.85 2.47 11.04
C THR A 321 25.15 1.00 11.27
N LEU A 322 25.63 0.32 10.23
CA LEU A 322 26.17 -1.03 10.37
C LEU A 322 27.52 -0.91 11.10
N ASP A 323 27.49 -0.98 12.43
CA ASP A 323 28.72 -1.02 13.23
C ASP A 323 29.55 -2.24 12.79
N SER A 324 30.66 -1.95 12.12
CA SER A 324 31.64 -2.95 11.73
C SER A 324 32.78 -2.95 12.76
N PRO A 325 33.16 -4.12 13.30
CA PRO A 325 34.38 -4.22 14.08
C PRO A 325 35.64 -3.89 13.26
N PHE A 326 35.51 -3.74 11.93
CA PHE A 326 36.58 -3.36 11.01
C PHE A 326 36.63 -1.85 10.68
N GLY A 327 35.77 -1.04 11.31
CA GLY A 327 35.83 0.43 11.26
C GLY A 327 34.70 1.11 10.47
N PRO A 328 34.53 2.43 10.62
CA PRO A 328 33.40 3.21 10.07
C PRO A 328 33.42 3.38 8.53
N ALA A 329 34.48 2.91 7.86
CA ALA A 329 34.63 3.00 6.39
C ALA A 329 34.12 1.76 5.65
N ASP A 330 33.58 0.76 6.35
CA ASP A 330 33.25 -0.55 5.78
C ASP A 330 31.90 -0.55 5.04
N GLN A 331 31.80 0.30 4.02
CA GLN A 331 30.72 0.36 3.04
C GLN A 331 30.56 -0.97 2.26
N SER A 332 31.54 -1.88 2.37
CA SER A 332 31.54 -3.23 1.81
C SER A 332 30.33 -4.08 2.23
N ARG A 333 29.69 -3.79 3.38
CA ARG A 333 28.50 -4.54 3.81
C ARG A 333 27.25 -4.25 3.00
N ARG A 334 27.12 -3.06 2.41
CA ARG A 334 26.02 -2.78 1.46
C ARG A 334 26.17 -3.59 0.18
N GLU A 335 27.38 -4.01 -0.16
CA GLU A 335 27.62 -4.94 -1.28
C GLU A 335 27.02 -6.33 -1.02
N MET A 336 26.79 -6.70 0.24
CA MET A 336 26.20 -7.99 0.62
C MET A 336 24.67 -7.99 0.59
N LEU A 337 24.02 -6.86 0.32
CA LEU A 337 22.57 -6.81 0.17
C LEU A 337 22.18 -7.57 -1.11
N PRO A 338 21.43 -8.68 -1.01
CA PRO A 338 21.03 -9.43 -2.18
C PRO A 338 19.94 -8.68 -2.94
N ASN A 339 19.89 -8.92 -4.26
CA ASN A 339 18.69 -8.65 -5.03
C ASN A 339 17.53 -9.44 -4.42
N GLN A 340 16.35 -8.86 -4.41
CA GLN A 340 15.16 -9.53 -3.88
C GLN A 340 13.89 -8.92 -4.44
N GLY A 341 12.88 -9.75 -4.62
CA GLY A 341 11.52 -9.27 -4.75
C GLY A 341 10.88 -9.05 -3.38
N VAL A 342 9.95 -8.11 -3.30
CA VAL A 342 9.14 -7.83 -2.11
C VAL A 342 7.68 -7.71 -2.52
N VAL A 343 6.78 -8.37 -1.80
CA VAL A 343 5.34 -8.12 -1.89
C VAL A 343 4.91 -7.27 -0.71
N ILE A 344 4.15 -6.23 -0.98
CA ILE A 344 3.50 -5.39 0.02
C ILE A 344 2.00 -5.54 -0.13
N VAL A 345 1.34 -5.88 0.97
CA VAL A 345 -0.11 -6.01 1.07
C VAL A 345 -0.60 -4.97 2.04
N GLU A 346 -1.51 -4.12 1.58
CA GLU A 346 -2.13 -3.03 2.32
C GLU A 346 -3.62 -3.28 2.46
N MET A 347 -4.17 -2.84 3.59
CA MET A 347 -5.60 -2.91 3.85
C MET A 347 -6.05 -1.60 4.47
N HIS A 348 -7.08 -1.03 3.86
CA HIS A 348 -7.81 0.14 4.32
C HIS A 348 -9.16 -0.36 4.78
N TRP A 349 -9.55 -0.05 6.02
CA TRP A 349 -10.79 -0.53 6.59
C TRP A 349 -11.43 0.51 7.50
N GLN A 350 -12.68 0.84 7.24
CA GLN A 350 -13.44 1.78 8.04
C GLN A 350 -13.93 1.12 9.33
N HIS A 351 -13.45 1.61 10.46
CA HIS A 351 -13.86 1.12 11.76
C HIS A 351 -15.22 1.67 12.19
N ARG A 352 -16.14 0.75 12.49
CA ARG A 352 -17.41 1.06 13.13
C ARG A 352 -17.28 1.00 14.65
N LEU A 353 -17.52 2.13 15.29
CA LEU A 353 -17.55 2.23 16.75
C LEU A 353 -18.65 1.33 17.31
N LEU A 354 -18.35 0.60 18.39
CA LEU A 354 -19.26 -0.34 19.03
C LEU A 354 -20.42 0.39 19.72
N LEU A 355 -20.11 1.47 20.45
CA LEU A 355 -21.10 2.21 21.24
C LEU A 355 -21.66 3.44 20.51
N ASN A 356 -20.98 3.92 19.47
CA ASN A 356 -21.36 5.10 18.67
C ASN A 356 -21.79 6.32 19.54
N LEU A 357 -21.05 6.59 20.61
CA LEU A 357 -21.38 7.67 21.54
C LEU A 357 -20.73 8.99 21.10
N PRO A 358 -21.46 10.12 21.13
CA PRO A 358 -21.02 11.40 20.56
C PRO A 358 -19.83 12.04 21.27
N PHE A 359 -19.41 11.52 22.42
CA PHE A 359 -18.25 12.00 23.17
C PHE A 359 -16.95 11.26 22.86
N PHE A 360 -16.99 10.19 22.05
CA PHE A 360 -15.80 9.47 21.57
C PHE A 360 -15.30 9.94 20.20
N THR A 361 -15.79 11.08 19.72
CA THR A 361 -15.36 11.73 18.46
C THR A 361 -13.89 12.12 18.42
N ALA A 362 -13.15 11.97 19.53
CA ALA A 362 -11.69 12.11 19.55
C ALA A 362 -10.97 11.16 18.56
N LEU A 363 -11.59 10.03 18.20
CA LEU A 363 -11.09 9.11 17.18
C LEU A 363 -11.66 9.40 15.77
N GLY A 364 -12.51 10.41 15.62
CA GLY A 364 -13.35 10.63 14.43
C GLY A 364 -14.62 9.78 14.46
N ASP A 365 -15.62 10.15 13.64
CA ASP A 365 -16.91 9.45 13.59
C ASP A 365 -16.76 8.04 12.98
N MET A 366 -15.82 7.87 12.05
CA MET A 366 -15.53 6.60 11.36
C MET A 366 -14.03 6.51 11.01
N PRO A 367 -13.15 6.20 11.97
CA PRO A 367 -11.72 6.14 11.72
C PRO A 367 -11.38 5.07 10.69
N VAL A 368 -10.48 5.41 9.76
CA VAL A 368 -9.92 4.45 8.80
C VAL A 368 -8.69 3.80 9.41
N ILE A 369 -8.72 2.48 9.54
CA ILE A 369 -7.56 1.69 9.94
C ILE A 369 -6.77 1.35 8.68
N TYR A 370 -5.51 1.78 8.67
CA TYR A 370 -4.52 1.40 7.67
C TYR A 370 -3.50 0.44 8.27
N VAL A 371 -3.40 -0.75 7.71
CA VAL A 371 -2.38 -1.75 8.06
C VAL A 371 -1.73 -2.29 6.80
N TRP A 372 -0.48 -2.73 6.94
CA TRP A 372 0.26 -3.31 5.83
C TRP A 372 1.22 -4.39 6.33
N ALA A 373 1.60 -5.27 5.43
CA ALA A 373 2.64 -6.28 5.64
C ALA A 373 3.51 -6.41 4.40
N ALA A 374 4.82 -6.53 4.60
CA ALA A 374 5.79 -6.77 3.54
C ALA A 374 6.49 -8.12 3.75
N PHE A 375 6.63 -8.91 2.68
CA PHE A 375 7.31 -10.20 2.70
C PHE A 375 8.18 -10.38 1.44
N PRO A 376 9.22 -11.22 1.47
CA PRO A 376 10.02 -11.53 0.28
C PRO A 376 9.16 -12.19 -0.80
N LEU A 377 9.34 -11.79 -2.06
CA LEU A 377 8.61 -12.32 -3.22
C LEU A 377 9.63 -12.85 -4.24
N PRO A 378 10.12 -14.09 -4.10
CA PRO A 378 11.22 -14.61 -4.91
C PRO A 378 10.91 -14.67 -6.41
N THR A 379 9.64 -14.78 -6.79
CA THR A 379 9.23 -14.84 -8.19
C THR A 379 9.57 -13.58 -8.97
N VAL A 380 9.66 -12.41 -8.32
CA VAL A 380 10.01 -11.13 -8.97
C VAL A 380 11.44 -10.69 -8.63
N GLU A 381 12.29 -11.61 -8.22
CA GLU A 381 13.71 -11.31 -8.00
C GLU A 381 14.36 -10.84 -9.31
N PRO A 382 15.00 -9.65 -9.33
CA PRO A 382 15.60 -9.15 -10.54
C PRO A 382 16.95 -9.83 -10.84
N TYR A 383 17.09 -10.29 -12.08
CA TYR A 383 18.32 -10.87 -12.63
C TYR A 383 19.05 -9.89 -13.56
N ILE A 384 19.21 -8.64 -13.13
CA ILE A 384 19.92 -7.62 -13.91
C ILE A 384 21.41 -7.74 -13.64
N VAL A 385 22.18 -8.03 -14.69
CA VAL A 385 23.65 -8.07 -14.63
C VAL A 385 24.19 -6.69 -14.97
N PHE A 386 24.76 -6.02 -13.97
CA PHE A 386 25.50 -4.78 -14.13
C PHE A 386 26.97 -5.12 -14.49
N PRO A 387 27.47 -4.84 -15.71
CA PRO A 387 28.87 -5.05 -16.13
C PRO A 387 29.93 -4.38 -15.26
#